data_AF-A0A433H4P0-F1
#
_entry.id   AF-A0A433H4P0-F1
#
_cell.length_a   1.000
_cell.length_b   1.000
_cell.length_c   1.000
_cell.angle_alpha   90.00
_cell.angle_beta   90.00
_cell.angle_gamma   90.00
#
_symmetry.space_group_name_H-M   'P 1'
#
loop_
_entity.id
_entity.type
_entity.pdbx_description
1 polymer ?
#
loop_
_entity_poly.entity_id
_entity_poly.type
_entity_poly.pdbx_seq_one_letter_code
_entity_poly.pdbx_strand_id
1 'polypeptide(L)'
;MTESPSAPTGSSASRDSSRDDAPSRGPEEREILVRRAPSVIAFLVTGLILGLIVAAVSTVLGPPDQMYTAGAIFGMMAVIFGTAGAVLGAVIGLIADRRSRKKAQRFRAVRLDDDGRE
;
A
#
# COMPACT_ATOMS: atom_id res chain seq x y z
N MET A 1 50.73 33.00 -63.08
CA MET A 1 49.81 33.54 -62.06
C MET A 1 48.93 32.40 -61.58
N THR A 2 49.37 31.68 -60.55
CA THR A 2 48.53 30.79 -59.73
C THR A 2 49.27 30.47 -58.44
N GLU A 3 48.65 30.94 -57.36
CA GLU A 3 48.56 30.41 -56.01
C GLU A 3 49.70 30.55 -54.99
N SER A 4 49.22 30.97 -53.82
CA SER A 4 49.86 31.54 -52.64
C SER A 4 50.29 30.47 -51.61
N PRO A 5 51.03 30.87 -50.56
CA PRO A 5 51.85 30.00 -49.72
C PRO A 5 51.09 29.36 -48.56
N SER A 6 51.59 28.21 -48.07
CA SER A 6 51.19 27.63 -46.78
C SER A 6 52.40 27.59 -45.85
N ALA A 7 52.31 28.36 -44.77
CA ALA A 7 53.23 28.39 -43.64
C ALA A 7 52.45 28.05 -42.35
N PRO A 8 53.14 27.69 -41.25
CA PRO A 8 52.74 26.68 -40.29
C PRO A 8 51.75 27.18 -39.23
N THR A 9 50.94 26.27 -38.66
CA THR A 9 50.18 26.54 -37.42
C THR A 9 50.71 25.67 -36.30
N GLY A 10 51.23 26.34 -35.27
CA GLY A 10 51.77 25.76 -34.07
C GLY A 10 50.70 25.27 -33.08
N SER A 11 51.21 24.53 -32.11
CA SER A 11 50.59 24.14 -30.85
C SER A 11 50.27 25.37 -29.98
N SER A 12 49.06 25.45 -29.43
CA SER A 12 48.82 25.56 -27.98
C SER A 12 47.36 25.88 -27.64
N ALA A 13 46.82 25.04 -26.77
CA ALA A 13 45.95 25.34 -25.65
C ALA A 13 44.72 26.28 -25.81
N SER A 14 43.58 25.69 -25.43
CA SER A 14 42.60 26.21 -24.45
C SER A 14 41.20 26.59 -24.96
N ARG A 15 40.21 26.13 -24.17
CA ARG A 15 38.78 26.52 -24.06
C ARG A 15 37.85 25.66 -24.92
N ASP A 16 37.20 24.67 -24.32
CA ASP A 16 35.91 24.82 -23.63
C ASP A 16 34.80 25.24 -24.59
N SER A 17 34.01 24.28 -25.04
CA SER A 17 32.56 24.42 -25.30
C SER A 17 32.04 23.25 -26.13
N SER A 18 31.35 22.32 -25.46
CA SER A 18 30.18 21.53 -25.91
C SER A 18 30.03 20.38 -24.90
N ARG A 19 29.43 20.63 -23.72
CA ARG A 19 27.99 20.46 -23.47
C ARG A 19 27.48 19.13 -24.04
N ASP A 20 27.26 18.17 -23.14
CA ASP A 20 25.92 17.85 -22.61
C ASP A 20 25.08 17.14 -23.67
N ASP A 21 25.18 15.82 -23.72
CA ASP A 21 24.02 14.96 -24.04
C ASP A 21 24.34 13.49 -23.79
N ALA A 22 24.51 13.15 -22.51
CA ALA A 22 24.15 11.83 -22.05
C ALA A 22 23.58 12.00 -20.66
N PRO A 23 22.24 12.04 -20.49
CA PRO A 23 21.68 11.93 -19.17
C PRO A 23 22.09 10.54 -18.66
N SER A 24 23.08 10.52 -17.75
CA SER A 24 23.35 9.39 -16.89
C SER A 24 22.01 8.95 -16.35
N ARG A 25 21.55 7.77 -16.76
CA ARG A 25 20.44 7.05 -16.11
C ARG A 25 20.92 6.73 -14.70
N GLY A 26 20.81 7.73 -13.82
CA GLY A 26 20.86 7.52 -12.39
C GLY A 26 19.82 6.46 -12.05
N PRO A 27 20.13 5.50 -11.16
CA PRO A 27 19.18 4.49 -10.76
C PRO A 27 17.89 5.19 -10.34
N GLU A 28 16.82 4.92 -11.08
CA GLU A 28 15.49 5.47 -10.89
C GLU A 28 15.15 5.41 -9.40
N GLU A 29 15.15 6.58 -8.77
CA GLU A 29 14.76 6.79 -7.40
C GLU A 29 13.25 6.54 -7.33
N ARG A 30 12.90 5.25 -7.23
CA ARG A 30 11.51 4.82 -7.21
C ARG A 30 10.97 5.13 -5.82
N GLU A 31 10.35 6.30 -5.69
CA GLU A 31 9.54 6.69 -4.54
C GLU A 31 8.41 5.69 -4.34
N ILE A 32 8.61 4.70 -3.48
CA ILE A 32 7.56 3.75 -3.11
C ILE A 32 6.74 4.40 -2.00
N LEU A 33 5.64 5.07 -2.38
CA LEU A 33 4.65 5.59 -1.44
C LEU A 33 4.02 4.42 -0.68
N VAL A 34 4.52 4.13 0.52
CA VAL A 34 3.89 3.18 1.45
C VAL A 34 2.60 3.80 1.96
N ARG A 35 1.52 3.59 1.20
CA ARG A 35 0.15 3.84 1.68
C ARG A 35 -0.16 2.79 2.74
N ARG A 36 0.10 3.11 4.01
CA ARG A 36 -0.45 2.34 5.12
C ARG A 36 -1.94 2.64 5.19
N ALA A 37 -2.73 1.93 4.39
CA ALA A 37 -4.18 1.98 4.43
C ALA A 37 -4.62 1.39 5.78
N PRO A 38 -5.26 2.17 6.66
CA PRO A 38 -5.86 1.64 7.87
C PRO A 38 -6.91 0.59 7.49
N SER A 39 -6.88 -0.59 8.10
CA SER A 39 -7.53 -1.78 7.57
C SER A 39 -9.01 -1.87 7.97
N VAL A 40 -9.90 -1.35 7.12
CA VAL A 40 -11.34 -1.66 7.16
C VAL A 40 -11.58 -3.18 7.19
N ILE A 41 -10.71 -3.94 6.52
CA ILE A 41 -10.70 -5.41 6.51
C ILE A 41 -10.62 -5.99 7.93
N ALA A 42 -9.82 -5.42 8.84
CA ALA A 42 -9.71 -5.95 10.20
C ALA A 42 -11.04 -5.84 10.95
N PHE A 43 -11.72 -4.69 10.84
CA PHE A 43 -13.02 -4.50 11.48
C PHE A 43 -14.13 -5.35 10.85
N LEU A 44 -14.09 -5.56 9.54
CA LEU A 44 -15.00 -6.48 8.84
C LEU A 44 -14.82 -7.91 9.38
N VAL A 45 -13.57 -8.37 9.49
CA VAL A 45 -13.25 -9.71 10.01
C VAL A 45 -13.68 -9.85 11.47
N THR A 46 -13.42 -8.85 12.31
CA THR A 46 -13.88 -8.87 13.71
C THR A 46 -15.40 -8.95 13.81
N GLY A 47 -16.12 -8.16 13.00
CA GLY A 47 -17.58 -8.20 12.94
C GLY A 47 -18.13 -9.55 12.46
N LEU A 48 -17.50 -10.15 11.45
CA LEU A 48 -17.83 -11.49 10.97
C LEU A 48 -17.64 -12.53 12.07
N ILE A 49 -16.48 -12.52 12.74
CA ILE A 49 -16.17 -13.45 13.84
C ILE A 49 -17.21 -13.31 14.96
N LEU A 50 -17.53 -12.08 15.35
CA LEU A 50 -18.53 -11.83 16.39
C LEU A 50 -19.92 -12.35 15.97
N GLY A 51 -20.30 -12.14 14.71
CA GLY A 51 -21.55 -12.68 14.15
C GLY A 51 -21.58 -14.22 14.15
N LEU A 52 -20.47 -14.88 13.81
CA LEU A 52 -20.37 -16.33 13.88
C LEU A 52 -20.46 -16.86 15.31
N ILE A 53 -19.88 -16.15 16.29
CA ILE A 53 -20.02 -16.50 17.71
C ILE A 53 -21.50 -16.42 18.12
N VAL A 54 -22.20 -15.35 17.75
CA VAL A 54 -23.65 -15.22 18.04
C VAL A 54 -24.44 -16.36 17.38
N ALA A 55 -24.17 -16.68 16.12
CA ALA A 55 -24.82 -17.80 15.43
C ALA A 55 -24.58 -19.16 16.12
N ALA A 56 -23.34 -19.41 16.56
CA ALA A 56 -22.99 -20.63 17.28
C ALA A 56 -23.76 -20.72 18.60
N VAL A 57 -23.78 -19.64 19.38
CA VAL A 57 -24.52 -19.56 20.65
C VAL A 57 -26.01 -19.76 20.41
N SER A 58 -26.60 -19.08 19.42
CA SER A 58 -28.01 -19.25 19.07
C SER A 58 -28.35 -20.69 18.65
N THR A 59 -27.45 -21.38 17.96
CA THR A 59 -27.68 -22.79 17.57
C THR A 59 -27.62 -23.72 18.77
N VAL A 60 -26.70 -23.49 19.71
CA VAL A 60 -26.55 -24.34 20.90
C VAL A 60 -27.66 -24.10 21.93
N LEU A 61 -28.12 -22.84 22.08
CA LEU A 61 -29.23 -22.49 22.97
C LEU A 61 -30.61 -22.73 22.34
N GLY A 62 -30.67 -22.90 21.03
CA GLY A 62 -31.91 -23.12 20.29
C GLY A 62 -32.56 -24.45 20.65
N PRO A 63 -33.91 -24.55 20.59
CA PRO A 63 -34.59 -25.82 20.78
C PRO A 63 -34.07 -26.85 19.76
N PRO A 64 -33.73 -28.07 20.19
CA PRO A 64 -33.36 -29.13 19.25
C PRO A 64 -34.58 -29.45 18.38
N ASP A 65 -34.42 -29.20 17.08
CA ASP A 65 -35.43 -29.50 16.08
C ASP A 65 -35.13 -30.87 15.44
N GLN A 66 -36.16 -31.70 15.29
CA GLN A 66 -36.01 -33.06 14.71
C GLN A 66 -35.97 -33.05 13.18
N MET A 67 -36.47 -31.97 12.54
CA MET A 67 -36.47 -31.79 11.08
C MET A 67 -35.17 -31.17 10.57
N TYR A 68 -34.49 -30.34 11.36
CA TYR A 68 -33.29 -29.63 10.94
C TYR A 68 -32.05 -30.05 11.74
N THR A 69 -30.99 -30.44 11.04
CA THR A 69 -29.71 -30.73 11.69
C THR A 69 -29.10 -29.47 12.28
N ALA A 70 -28.38 -29.60 13.41
CA ALA A 70 -27.68 -28.48 14.03
C ALA A 70 -26.72 -27.76 13.05
N GLY A 71 -26.10 -28.49 12.12
CA GLY A 71 -25.25 -27.93 11.08
C GLY A 71 -26.01 -27.03 10.10
N ALA A 72 -27.24 -27.40 9.71
CA ALA A 72 -28.07 -26.59 8.82
C ALA A 72 -28.56 -25.30 9.52
N ILE A 73 -29.00 -25.41 10.78
CA ILE A 73 -29.40 -24.26 11.60
C ILE A 73 -28.21 -23.31 11.79
N PHE A 74 -27.06 -23.87 12.17
CA PHE A 74 -25.83 -23.09 12.31
C PHE A 74 -25.45 -22.40 11.01
N GLY A 75 -25.47 -23.11 9.88
CA GLY A 75 -25.11 -22.54 8.58
C GLY A 75 -25.98 -21.32 8.22
N MET A 76 -27.30 -21.44 8.38
CA MET A 76 -28.22 -20.32 8.11
C MET A 76 -27.98 -19.15 9.07
N MET A 77 -27.85 -19.42 10.37
CA MET A 77 -27.58 -18.39 11.38
C MET A 77 -26.22 -17.73 11.14
N ALA A 78 -25.19 -18.50 10.77
CA ALA A 78 -23.85 -18.01 10.48
C ALA A 78 -23.86 -17.06 9.27
N VAL A 79 -24.66 -17.36 8.23
CA VAL A 79 -24.83 -16.43 7.11
C VAL A 79 -25.53 -15.17 7.56
N ILE A 80 -26.64 -15.25 8.30
CA ILE A 80 -27.42 -14.08 8.74
C ILE A 80 -26.60 -13.21 9.71
N PHE A 81 -26.17 -13.77 10.83
CA PHE A 81 -25.42 -13.03 11.86
C PHE A 81 -24.01 -12.70 11.41
N GLY A 82 -23.35 -13.56 10.63
CA GLY A 82 -22.02 -13.30 10.10
C GLY A 82 -22.03 -12.15 9.10
N THR A 83 -22.99 -12.10 8.16
CA THR A 83 -23.10 -10.97 7.23
C THR A 83 -23.53 -9.69 7.94
N ALA A 84 -24.53 -9.74 8.82
CA ALA A 84 -24.96 -8.58 9.60
C ALA A 84 -23.83 -8.03 10.48
N GLY A 85 -23.08 -8.92 11.15
CA GLY A 85 -21.92 -8.60 11.97
C GLY A 85 -20.78 -8.02 11.13
N ALA A 86 -20.49 -8.60 9.96
CA ALA A 86 -19.48 -8.08 9.04
C ALA A 86 -19.82 -6.68 8.52
N VAL A 87 -21.08 -6.44 8.14
CA VAL A 87 -21.55 -5.11 7.71
C VAL A 87 -21.42 -4.11 8.86
N LEU A 88 -21.87 -4.45 10.07
CA LEU A 88 -21.76 -3.57 11.23
C LEU A 88 -20.30 -3.27 11.58
N GLY A 89 -19.46 -4.31 11.58
CA GLY A 89 -18.01 -4.20 11.76
C GLY A 89 -17.38 -3.29 10.71
N ALA A 90 -17.72 -3.49 9.44
CA ALA A 90 -17.24 -2.64 8.34
C ALA A 90 -17.68 -1.18 8.49
N VAL A 91 -18.92 -0.91 8.90
CA VAL A 91 -19.41 0.45 9.15
C VAL A 91 -18.62 1.11 10.29
N ILE A 92 -18.43 0.42 11.41
CA ILE A 92 -17.61 0.91 12.53
C ILE A 92 -16.16 1.14 12.08
N GLY A 93 -15.61 0.20 11.33
CA GLY A 93 -14.27 0.27 10.75
C GLY A 93 -14.09 1.44 9.79
N LEU A 94 -15.09 1.73 8.95
CA LEU A 94 -15.10 2.89 8.06
C LEU A 94 -15.15 4.20 8.84
N ILE A 95 -15.91 4.27 9.93
CA ILE A 95 -15.94 5.44 10.81
C ILE A 95 -14.56 5.64 11.47
N ALA A 96 -13.93 4.56 11.95
CA ALA A 96 -12.60 4.58 12.54
C ALA A 96 -11.51 4.95 11.51
N ASP A 97 -11.57 4.37 10.31
CA ASP A 97 -10.68 4.65 9.18
C ASP A 97 -10.77 6.13 8.75
N ARG A 98 -11.98 6.69 8.78
CA ARG A 98 -12.23 8.11 8.50
C ARG A 98 -11.56 9.04 9.53
N ARG A 99 -11.40 8.61 10.79
CA ARG A 99 -10.54 9.31 11.77
C ARG A 99 -9.05 9.08 11.54
N SER A 100 -8.67 7.89 11.09
CA SER A 100 -7.28 7.52 10.84
C SER A 100 -6.64 8.30 9.67
N ARG A 101 -7.44 8.80 8.72
CA ARG A 101 -6.99 9.77 7.70
C ARG A 101 -6.37 11.04 8.29
N LYS A 102 -6.72 11.43 9.52
CA LYS A 102 -6.15 12.61 10.21
C LYS A 102 -4.85 12.33 10.97
N LYS A 103 -4.51 11.05 11.19
CA LYS A 103 -3.34 10.61 11.97
C LYS A 103 -2.35 9.78 11.15
N ALA A 104 -2.26 10.01 9.84
CA ALA A 104 -1.11 9.56 9.07
C ALA A 104 0.11 10.38 9.51
N GLN A 105 0.70 9.99 10.65
CA GLN A 105 1.96 10.52 11.14
C GLN A 105 3.01 10.35 10.04
N ARG A 106 3.61 11.50 9.70
CA ARG A 106 4.71 11.68 8.75
C ARG A 106 5.91 10.85 9.19
N PHE A 107 6.01 9.60 8.74
CA PHE A 107 7.30 8.91 8.75
C PHE A 107 8.03 9.31 7.48
N ARG A 108 8.87 10.33 7.63
CA ARG A 108 9.85 10.79 6.62
C ARG A 108 10.87 9.66 6.48
N ALA A 109 10.81 8.92 5.39
CA ALA A 109 11.92 8.06 5.00
C ALA A 109 13.06 9.00 4.56
N VAL A 110 13.98 9.29 5.48
CA VAL A 110 15.28 9.85 5.14
C VAL A 110 16.10 8.66 4.68
N ARG A 111 16.46 8.59 3.39
CA ARG A 111 17.63 7.79 2.99
C ARG A 111 18.81 8.42 3.72
N LEU A 112 19.43 7.66 4.62
CA LEU A 112 20.80 7.93 4.98
C LEU A 112 21.59 7.57 3.72
N ASP A 113 21.89 8.59 2.92
CA ASP A 113 22.99 8.48 1.98
C ASP A 113 24.22 8.25 2.84
N ASP A 114 24.70 7.01 2.83
CA ASP A 114 26.00 6.66 3.37
C ASP A 114 27.03 7.21 2.36
N ASP A 115 27.22 8.53 2.43
CA ASP A 115 28.36 9.24 1.86
C ASP A 115 29.61 8.80 2.62
N GLY A 116 30.08 7.60 2.29
CA GLY A 116 31.27 6.98 2.87
C GLY A 116 32.17 6.47 1.76
N ARG A 117 32.65 7.40 0.91
CA ARG A 117 33.90 7.16 0.18
C ARG A 117 35.02 7.09 1.21
N GLU A 118 35.58 5.91 1.41
CA GLU A 118 36.96 5.73 1.86
C GLU A 118 37.79 5.18 0.71
#